data_AF-E2N7U6-F1
#
_entry.id   AF-E2N7U6-F1
#
_cell.length_a   1.000
_cell.length_b   1.000
_cell.length_c   1.000
_cell.angle_alpha   90.00
_cell.angle_beta   90.00
_cell.angle_gamma   90.00
#
_symmetry.space_group_name_H-M   'P 1'
#
loop_
_entity.id
_entity.type
_entity.pdbx_description
1 polymer ?
#
loop_
_entity_poly.entity_id
_entity_poly.type
_entity_poly.pdbx_seq_one_letter_code
_entity_poly.pdbx_strand_id
1 'polypeptide(L)'
;MTPLRKLMYGYHRTGMDELSVNVTRARAVITSMLSGLKEAQQNKPMSALPGLFTEIKKDELINLYSRAAMKEKEEICELLSSVNPSLTTEWEKIKQ
;
A
#
# COMPACT_ATOMS: atom_id res chain seq x y z
N MET A 1 2.29 -4.69 -16.14
CA MET A 1 2.80 -3.44 -15.49
C MET A 1 1.82 -2.27 -15.55
N THR A 2 0.80 -2.30 -16.39
CA THR A 2 -0.30 -1.31 -16.32
C THR A 2 -0.94 -1.19 -14.93
N PRO A 3 -1.14 -2.28 -14.15
CA PRO A 3 -1.70 -2.17 -12.80
C PRO A 3 -0.82 -1.37 -11.85
N LEU A 4 0.48 -1.62 -11.86
CA LEU A 4 1.43 -0.85 -11.06
C LEU A 4 1.42 0.64 -11.43
N ARG A 5 1.36 0.98 -12.73
CA ARG A 5 1.27 2.38 -13.17
C ARG A 5 -0.03 3.05 -12.73
N LYS A 6 -1.16 2.34 -12.81
CA LYS A 6 -2.47 2.83 -12.33
C LYS A 6 -2.44 3.05 -10.81
N LEU A 7 -1.89 2.08 -10.07
CA LEU A 7 -1.65 2.19 -8.64
C LEU A 7 -0.83 3.42 -8.33
N MET A 8 0.34 3.59 -8.95
CA MET A 8 1.23 4.72 -8.67
C MET A 8 0.53 6.06 -8.96
N TYR A 9 -0.19 6.16 -10.07
CA TYR A 9 -0.92 7.39 -10.41
C TYR A 9 -2.04 7.69 -9.41
N GLY A 10 -2.93 6.72 -9.16
CA GLY A 10 -4.07 6.89 -8.26
C GLY A 10 -3.67 7.11 -6.80
N TYR A 11 -2.64 6.39 -6.35
CA TYR A 11 -2.07 6.52 -5.01
C TYR A 11 -1.63 7.95 -4.72
N HIS A 12 -0.91 8.59 -5.65
CA HIS A 12 -0.44 9.95 -5.45
C HIS A 12 -1.53 10.98 -5.73
N ARG A 13 -2.15 10.94 -6.92
CA ARG A 13 -3.05 12.00 -7.39
C ARG A 13 -4.40 12.05 -6.67
N THR A 14 -4.96 10.89 -6.33
CA THR A 14 -6.31 10.78 -5.75
C THR A 14 -6.29 10.29 -4.30
N GLY A 15 -5.14 9.81 -3.83
CA GLY A 15 -4.91 9.43 -2.45
C GLY A 15 -4.16 10.52 -1.70
N MET A 16 -2.86 10.63 -1.95
CA MET A 16 -1.95 11.52 -1.20
C MET A 16 -2.34 13.00 -1.30
N ASP A 17 -2.66 13.51 -2.49
CA ASP A 17 -3.06 14.91 -2.66
C ASP A 17 -4.33 15.27 -1.85
N GLU A 18 -5.24 14.30 -1.69
CA GLU A 18 -6.52 14.47 -0.99
C GLU A 18 -6.41 14.27 0.54
N LEU A 19 -5.25 13.84 1.06
CA LEU A 19 -5.06 13.57 2.48
C LEU A 19 -5.31 14.81 3.35
N SER A 20 -4.93 15.99 2.87
CA SER A 20 -5.13 17.25 3.59
C SER A 20 -6.60 17.65 3.71
N VAL A 21 -7.44 17.19 2.78
CA VAL A 21 -8.87 17.51 2.72
C VAL A 21 -9.69 16.49 3.52
N ASN A 22 -9.46 15.19 3.29
CA ASN A 22 -10.17 14.14 3.99
C ASN A 22 -9.32 12.86 4.09
N VAL A 23 -8.70 12.68 5.25
CA VAL A 23 -7.79 11.55 5.53
C VAL A 23 -8.48 10.19 5.35
N THR A 24 -9.72 10.04 5.82
CA THR A 24 -10.43 8.75 5.75
C THR A 24 -10.72 8.37 4.30
N ARG A 25 -11.22 9.31 3.50
CA ARG A 25 -11.50 9.09 2.07
C ARG A 25 -10.22 8.82 1.30
N ALA A 26 -9.19 9.62 1.51
CA ALA A 26 -7.89 9.47 0.88
C ALA A 26 -7.27 8.10 1.19
N ARG A 27 -7.31 7.66 2.46
CA ARG A 27 -6.83 6.34 2.87
C ARG A 27 -7.62 5.21 2.21
N ALA A 28 -8.95 5.33 2.11
CA ALA A 28 -9.77 4.33 1.41
C ALA A 28 -9.37 4.21 -0.08
N VAL A 29 -9.09 5.33 -0.75
CA VAL A 29 -8.58 5.35 -2.12
C VAL A 29 -7.21 4.68 -2.19
N ILE A 30 -6.30 5.00 -1.27
CA ILE A 30 -4.97 4.39 -1.19
C ILE A 30 -5.06 2.87 -1.01
N THR A 31 -5.87 2.40 -0.06
CA THR A 31 -6.12 0.96 0.18
C THR A 31 -6.62 0.28 -1.10
N SER A 32 -7.58 0.89 -1.80
CA SER A 32 -8.08 0.36 -3.07
C SER A 32 -6.98 0.28 -4.12
N MET A 33 -6.15 1.32 -4.26
CA MET A 33 -5.05 1.32 -5.23
C MET A 33 -3.98 0.28 -4.92
N LEU A 34 -3.69 0.01 -3.64
CA LEU A 34 -2.67 -0.98 -3.23
C LEU A 34 -2.98 -2.41 -3.68
N SER A 35 -4.25 -2.75 -3.94
CA SER A 35 -4.62 -4.04 -4.55
C SER A 35 -3.92 -4.29 -5.90
N GLY A 36 -3.55 -3.22 -6.62
CA GLY A 36 -2.79 -3.27 -7.86
C GLY A 36 -1.37 -3.86 -7.71
N LEU A 37 -0.83 -3.96 -6.49
CA LEU A 37 0.45 -4.66 -6.24
C LEU A 37 0.33 -6.14 -6.53
N LYS A 38 -0.71 -6.80 -6.01
CA LYS A 38 -0.97 -8.22 -6.25
C LYS A 38 -1.21 -8.49 -7.73
N GLU A 39 -2.02 -7.64 -8.39
CA GLU A 39 -2.26 -7.76 -9.82
C GLU A 39 -0.98 -7.55 -10.64
N ALA A 40 -0.11 -6.62 -10.25
CA ALA A 40 1.17 -6.39 -10.91
C ALA A 40 2.12 -7.59 -10.74
N GLN A 41 2.18 -8.18 -9.54
CA GLN A 41 2.99 -9.36 -9.24
C GLN A 41 2.47 -10.59 -9.99
N GLN A 42 1.16 -10.82 -10.02
CA GLN A 42 0.55 -11.91 -10.79
C GLN A 42 0.83 -11.78 -12.30
N ASN A 43 0.73 -10.57 -12.83
CA ASN A 43 0.99 -10.31 -14.25
C ASN A 43 2.47 -10.49 -14.64
N LYS A 44 3.42 -10.20 -13.74
CA LYS A 44 4.86 -10.42 -13.95
C LYS A 44 5.55 -10.86 -12.65
N PRO A 45 5.54 -12.16 -12.33
CA PRO A 45 6.07 -12.67 -11.06
C PRO A 45 7.56 -12.41 -10.84
N MET A 46 8.35 -12.34 -11.92
CA MET A 46 9.79 -12.06 -11.86
C MET A 46 10.12 -10.57 -11.69
N SER A 47 9.12 -9.68 -11.67
CA SER A 47 9.35 -8.24 -11.52
C SER A 47 9.57 -7.88 -10.05
N ALA A 48 10.69 -7.24 -9.75
CA ALA A 48 10.96 -6.69 -8.42
C ALA A 48 10.15 -5.41 -8.12
N LEU A 49 9.48 -4.81 -9.12
CA LEU A 49 8.87 -3.48 -8.98
C LEU A 49 7.76 -3.40 -7.92
N PRO A 50 6.85 -4.38 -7.76
CA PRO A 50 5.84 -4.32 -6.70
C PRO A 50 6.46 -4.34 -5.29
N GLY A 51 7.50 -5.15 -5.07
CA GLY A 51 8.23 -5.20 -3.80
C GLY A 51 9.05 -3.94 -3.55
N LEU A 52 9.72 -3.42 -4.58
CA LEU A 52 10.49 -2.19 -4.48
C LEU A 52 9.59 -0.98 -4.17
N PHE A 53 8.38 -0.95 -4.70
CA PHE A 53 7.40 0.09 -4.36
C PHE A 53 7.09 0.08 -2.86
N THR A 54 6.87 -1.09 -2.26
CA THR A 54 6.57 -1.18 -0.82
C THR A 54 7.77 -0.78 0.03
N GLU A 55 8.99 -1.11 -0.39
CA GLU A 55 10.22 -0.65 0.28
C GLU A 55 10.36 0.87 0.26
N ILE A 56 10.21 1.48 -0.92
CA ILE A 56 10.32 2.95 -1.09
C ILE A 56 9.27 3.68 -0.26
N LYS A 57 8.05 3.14 -0.18
CA LYS A 57 6.92 3.75 0.52
C LYS A 57 6.72 3.25 1.94
N LYS A 58 7.65 2.47 2.48
CA LYS A 58 7.51 1.77 3.76
C LYS A 58 7.09 2.70 4.91
N ASP A 59 7.88 3.73 5.17
CA ASP A 59 7.64 4.64 6.30
C ASP A 59 6.36 5.46 6.11
N GLU A 60 6.03 5.79 4.86
CA GLU A 60 4.79 6.50 4.51
C GLU A 60 3.56 5.63 4.80
N LEU A 61 3.59 4.35 4.40
CA LEU A 61 2.52 3.39 4.64
C LEU A 61 2.35 3.11 6.14
N ILE A 62 3.44 2.93 6.88
CA ILE A 62 3.38 2.71 8.33
C ILE A 62 2.70 3.90 9.02
N ASN A 63 3.11 5.12 8.68
CA ASN A 63 2.54 6.33 9.27
C ASN A 63 1.06 6.53 8.89
N LEU A 64 0.68 6.23 7.65
CA LEU A 64 -0.70 6.37 7.17
C LEU A 64 -1.66 5.41 7.89
N TYR A 65 -1.24 4.15 8.08
CA TYR A 65 -2.09 3.10 8.61
C TYR A 65 -2.01 2.94 10.13
N SER A 66 -0.99 3.47 10.82
CA SER A 66 -0.95 3.49 12.30
C SER A 66 -2.18 4.15 12.93
N ARG A 67 -2.82 5.08 12.22
CA ARG A 67 -4.04 5.80 12.63
C ARG A 67 -5.32 5.26 11.98
N ALA A 68 -5.26 4.10 11.33
CA ALA A 68 -6.40 3.47 10.69
C ALA A 68 -7.22 2.61 11.67
N ALA A 69 -8.43 2.22 11.26
CA ALA A 69 -9.24 1.28 12.03
C ALA A 69 -8.55 -0.10 12.07
N MET A 70 -8.78 -0.89 13.13
CA MET A 70 -8.11 -2.19 13.32
C MET A 70 -8.28 -3.12 12.11
N LYS A 71 -9.49 -3.17 11.54
CA LYS A 71 -9.77 -3.97 10.34
C LYS A 71 -8.92 -3.55 9.12
N GLU A 72 -8.75 -2.25 8.91
CA GLU A 72 -7.91 -1.72 7.81
C GLU A 72 -6.42 -2.04 8.04
N LYS A 73 -5.96 -1.97 9.31
CA LYS A 73 -4.60 -2.34 9.69
C LYS A 73 -4.31 -3.80 9.35
N GLU A 74 -5.22 -4.71 9.71
CA GLU A 74 -5.08 -6.14 9.44
C GLU A 74 -5.01 -6.44 7.93
N GLU A 75 -5.96 -5.91 7.16
CA GLU A 75 -6.04 -6.11 5.71
C GLU A 75 -4.76 -5.64 4.99
N ILE A 76 -4.25 -4.46 5.36
CA ILE A 76 -3.05 -3.90 4.75
C ILE A 76 -1.78 -4.63 5.18
N CYS A 77 -1.66 -5.02 6.46
CA CYS A 77 -0.55 -5.86 6.89
C CYS A 77 -0.48 -7.14 6.08
N GLU A 78 -1.60 -7.83 5.88
CA GLU A 78 -1.64 -9.08 5.10
C GLU A 78 -1.28 -8.83 3.63
N LEU A 79 -1.81 -7.76 3.03
CA LEU A 79 -1.49 -7.38 1.65
C LEU A 79 0.01 -7.10 1.48
N LEU A 80 0.59 -6.26 2.33
CA LEU A 80 2.00 -5.85 2.23
C LEU A 80 2.96 -7.00 2.54
N SER A 81 2.63 -7.85 3.51
CA SER A 81 3.43 -9.05 3.84
C SER A 81 3.38 -10.08 2.72
N SER A 82 2.24 -10.20 2.02
CA SER A 82 2.12 -11.07 0.84
C SER A 82 2.95 -10.56 -0.35
N VAL A 83 3.06 -9.25 -0.54
CA VAL A 83 3.81 -8.66 -1.67
C VAL A 83 5.30 -8.60 -1.37
N ASN A 84 5.68 -8.23 -0.16
CA ASN A 84 7.07 -8.17 0.29
C ASN A 84 7.24 -8.83 1.67
N PRO A 85 7.47 -10.17 1.68
CA PRO A 85 7.66 -10.92 2.92
C PRO A 85 8.90 -10.47 3.72
N SER A 86 9.90 -9.88 3.07
CA SER A 86 11.15 -9.45 3.74
C SER A 86 10.93 -8.31 4.74
N LEU A 87 9.84 -7.56 4.60
CA LEU A 87 9.47 -6.44 5.46
C LEU A 87 8.33 -6.76 6.43
N THR A 88 7.97 -8.04 6.62
CA THR A 88 6.84 -8.43 7.50
C THR A 88 6.95 -7.84 8.91
N THR A 89 8.16 -7.84 9.49
CA THR A 89 8.42 -7.23 10.81
C THR A 89 8.19 -5.73 10.84
N GLU A 90 8.38 -5.03 9.71
CA GLU A 90 8.07 -3.61 9.58
C GLU A 90 6.57 -3.39 9.45
N TRP A 91 5.86 -4.26 8.74
CA TRP A 91 4.40 -4.17 8.60
C TRP A 91 3.67 -4.45 9.91
N GLU A 92 4.22 -5.29 10.79
CA GLU A 92 3.65 -5.50 12.13
C GLU A 92 3.58 -4.20 12.96
N LYS A 93 4.44 -3.21 12.70
CA LYS A 93 4.39 -1.90 13.36
C LYS A 93 3.09 -1.13 13.06
N ILE A 94 2.38 -1.47 11.99
CA ILE A 94 1.07 -0.87 11.67
C ILE A 94 0.01 -1.29 12.70
N LYS A 95 0.11 -2.50 13.25
CA LYS A 95 -0.85 -3.06 14.21
C LYS A 95 -0.68 -2.47 15.63
N GLN A 96 0.48 -1.89 15.92
CA GLN A 96 0.75 -1.14 17.14
C GLN A 96 -0.02 0.19 17.12
#